data_AF-A0A5C9DWK9-F1
#
_entry.id   AF-A0A5C9DWK9-F1
#
_cell.length_a   1.000
_cell.length_b   1.000
_cell.length_c   1.000
_cell.angle_alpha   90.00
_cell.angle_beta   90.00
_cell.angle_gamma   90.00
#
_symmetry.space_group_name_H-M   'P 1'
#
loop_
_entity.id
_entity.type
_entity.pdbx_description
1 polymer ?
#
loop_
_entity_poly.entity_id
_entity_poly.type
_entity_poly.pdbx_seq_one_letter_code
_entity_poly.pdbx_strand_id
1 'polypeptide(L)'
;MGLFSRSKKEEKIIDIDQRVENLKILRKTGRPKEAIAYVYLVYNDLIKEKFDKPRLAHQTIREYAITCVNELGHKPESVYPFIKKIEDIIYGGVEPTEKEFKFTVNLFSNLYNDLTGKKFEYNF
;
A
#
# COMPACT_ATOMS: atom_id res chain seq x y z
N MET A 1 28.27 -0.96 30.44
CA MET A 1 27.12 -1.89 30.42
C MET A 1 25.92 -1.09 30.92
N GLY A 2 24.91 -0.70 30.15
CA GLY A 2 24.31 -1.32 28.97
C GLY A 2 22.87 -1.66 29.33
N LEU A 3 21.96 -0.70 29.28
CA LEU A 3 20.50 -0.92 29.39
C LEU A 3 19.78 0.12 28.53
N PHE A 4 19.90 -0.01 27.20
CA PHE A 4 18.89 0.54 26.31
C PHE A 4 17.64 -0.32 26.49
N SER A 5 16.71 0.13 27.34
CA SER A 5 15.36 -0.40 27.36
C SER A 5 14.78 -0.19 25.97
N ARG A 6 14.66 -1.25 25.17
CA ARG A 6 13.77 -1.26 24.00
C ARG A 6 12.37 -1.05 24.56
N SER A 7 11.95 0.20 24.61
CA SER A 7 10.54 0.56 24.70
C SER A 7 9.83 -0.24 23.62
N LYS A 8 8.95 -1.17 24.01
CA LYS A 8 7.99 -1.80 23.10
C LYS A 8 7.39 -0.65 22.29
N LYS A 9 7.77 -0.53 21.01
CA LYS A 9 7.09 0.38 20.08
C LYS A 9 5.63 -0.05 20.16
N GLU A 10 4.79 0.77 20.80
CA GLU A 10 3.36 0.64 20.62
C GLU A 10 3.14 0.58 19.11
N GLU A 11 2.47 -0.49 18.64
CA GLU A 11 2.07 -0.57 17.24
C GLU A 11 1.28 0.69 16.96
N LYS A 12 1.90 1.65 16.28
CA LYS A 12 1.17 2.78 15.72
C LYS A 12 0.24 2.13 14.72
N ILE A 13 -1.04 2.09 15.05
CA ILE A 13 -2.07 1.62 14.15
C ILE A 13 -2.19 2.73 13.09
N ILE A 14 -1.84 2.45 11.82
CA ILE A 14 -2.22 3.34 10.72
C ILE A 14 -3.67 3.77 10.91
N ASP A 15 -3.87 5.09 10.99
CA ASP A 15 -5.19 5.70 10.98
C ASP A 15 -5.79 5.52 9.59
N ILE A 16 -6.45 4.38 9.40
CA ILE A 16 -6.98 3.95 8.12
C ILE A 16 -8.12 4.86 7.66
N ASP A 17 -8.88 5.42 8.60
CA ASP A 17 -10.00 6.32 8.33
C ASP A 17 -9.48 7.62 7.69
N GLN A 18 -8.41 8.18 8.24
CA GLN A 18 -7.75 9.35 7.64
C GLN A 18 -7.18 9.02 6.25
N ARG A 19 -6.63 7.82 6.03
CA ARG A 19 -6.15 7.40 4.70
C ARG A 19 -7.29 7.29 3.69
N VAL A 20 -8.42 6.73 4.10
CA VAL A 20 -9.63 6.63 3.28
C VAL A 20 -10.18 8.01 2.93
N GLU A 21 -10.20 8.95 3.87
CA GLU A 21 -10.65 10.31 3.61
C GLU A 21 -9.74 11.04 2.61
N ASN A 22 -8.42 10.91 2.77
CA ASN A 22 -7.45 11.46 1.82
C ASN A 22 -7.64 10.89 0.41
N LEU A 23 -7.91 9.58 0.29
CA LEU A 23 -8.24 8.95 -1.00
C LEU A 23 -9.52 9.53 -1.62
N LYS A 24 -10.57 9.75 -0.82
CA LYS A 24 -11.81 10.37 -1.30
C LYS A 24 -11.56 11.79 -1.79
N ILE A 25 -10.76 12.58 -1.10
CA ILE A 25 -10.39 13.95 -1.51
C ILE A 25 -9.65 13.93 -2.85
N LEU A 26 -8.62 13.08 -3.01
CA LEU A 26 -7.86 12.97 -4.26
C LEU A 26 -8.77 12.57 -5.44
N ARG A 27 -9.70 11.63 -5.23
CA ARG A 27 -10.67 11.24 -6.25
C ARG A 27 -11.65 12.37 -6.60
N LYS A 28 -12.26 13.01 -5.58
CA LYS A 28 -13.25 14.10 -5.77
C LYS A 28 -12.66 15.33 -6.45
N THR A 29 -11.37 15.59 -6.24
CA THR A 29 -10.65 16.74 -6.83
C THR A 29 -10.10 16.44 -8.23
N GLY A 30 -10.46 15.32 -8.86
CA GLY A 30 -10.03 15.00 -10.23
C GLY A 30 -8.57 14.57 -10.33
N ARG A 31 -8.00 13.97 -9.27
CA ARG A 31 -6.60 13.52 -9.21
C ARG A 31 -6.49 11.98 -9.10
N PRO A 32 -7.07 11.21 -10.03
CA PRO A 32 -7.16 9.75 -9.90
C PRO A 32 -5.79 9.06 -9.97
N LYS A 33 -4.84 9.58 -10.76
CA LYS A 33 -3.45 9.06 -10.79
C LYS A 33 -2.80 9.13 -9.41
N GLU A 34 -3.00 10.25 -8.73
CA GLU A 34 -2.47 10.46 -7.39
C GLU A 34 -3.21 9.64 -6.34
N ALA A 35 -4.53 9.46 -6.48
CA ALA A 35 -5.29 8.57 -5.63
C ALA A 35 -4.73 7.13 -5.71
N ILE A 36 -4.45 6.63 -6.92
CA ILE A 36 -3.80 5.32 -7.15
C ILE A 36 -2.40 5.27 -6.53
N ALA A 37 -1.57 6.30 -6.75
CA ALA A 37 -0.25 6.38 -6.13
C ALA A 37 -0.33 6.40 -4.59
N TYR A 38 -1.35 7.06 -4.03
CA TYR A 38 -1.58 7.11 -2.60
C TYR A 38 -1.94 5.75 -2.03
N VAL A 39 -2.72 4.92 -2.73
CA VAL A 39 -2.97 3.52 -2.31
C VAL A 39 -1.65 2.75 -2.13
N TYR A 40 -0.69 2.93 -3.04
CA TYR A 40 0.64 2.33 -2.90
C TYR A 40 1.43 2.87 -1.70
N LEU A 41 1.29 4.16 -1.38
CA LEU A 41 1.89 4.73 -0.17
C LEU A 41 1.30 4.13 1.11
N VAL A 42 -0.02 3.94 1.16
CA VAL A 42 -0.69 3.28 2.30
C VAL A 42 -0.18 1.84 2.44
N TYR A 43 -0.03 1.11 1.33
CA TYR A 43 0.60 -0.22 1.35
C TYR A 43 2.01 -0.19 1.95
N ASN A 44 2.87 0.74 1.51
CA ASN A 44 4.23 0.84 2.05
C ASN A 44 4.26 1.17 3.55
N ASP A 45 3.38 2.08 3.98
CA ASP A 45 3.23 2.42 5.40
C ASP A 45 2.83 1.17 6.20
N LEU A 46 1.89 0.35 5.70
CA LEU A 46 1.48 -0.91 6.34
C LEU A 46 2.65 -1.90 6.48
N ILE A 47 3.46 -2.06 5.43
CA ILE A 47 4.61 -2.95 5.50
C ILE A 47 5.64 -2.44 6.52
N LYS A 48 5.90 -1.13 6.49
CA LYS A 48 6.82 -0.49 7.44
C LYS A 48 6.35 -0.68 8.87
N GLU A 49 5.07 -0.50 9.16
CA GLU A 49 4.55 -0.65 10.52
C GLU A 49 4.54 -2.10 10.99
N LYS A 50 4.09 -3.03 10.13
CA LYS A 50 3.94 -4.44 10.50
C LYS A 50 5.27 -5.19 10.59
N PHE A 51 6.23 -4.87 9.72
CA PHE A 51 7.47 -5.65 9.57
C PHE A 51 8.76 -4.85 9.82
N ASP A 52 8.67 -3.55 10.13
CA ASP A 52 9.81 -2.62 10.26
C ASP A 52 10.75 -2.64 9.04
N LYS A 53 10.19 -2.94 7.86
CA LYS A 53 10.91 -3.14 6.60
C LYS A 53 10.45 -2.14 5.52
N PRO A 54 10.77 -0.84 5.64
CA PRO A 54 10.36 0.17 4.66
C PRO A 54 11.06 -0.03 3.31
N ARG A 55 10.42 0.44 2.22
CA ARG A 55 11.08 0.55 0.90
C ARG A 55 12.25 1.52 0.97
N LEU A 56 13.39 1.11 0.42
CA LEU A 56 14.57 1.96 0.31
C LEU A 56 14.41 2.98 -0.81
N ALA A 57 15.02 4.16 -0.66
CA ALA A 57 14.87 5.25 -1.63
C ALA A 57 15.33 4.87 -3.06
N HIS A 58 16.35 4.02 -3.17
CA HIS A 58 16.89 3.54 -4.43
C HIS A 58 16.15 2.33 -5.01
N GLN A 59 15.27 1.68 -4.23
CA GLN A 59 14.52 0.51 -4.69
C GLN A 59 13.34 0.95 -5.55
N THR A 60 13.18 0.31 -6.70
CA THR A 60 11.94 0.39 -7.49
C THR A 60 10.77 -0.26 -6.74
N ILE A 61 9.54 0.05 -7.16
CA ILE A 61 8.35 -0.55 -6.54
C ILE A 61 8.27 -2.06 -6.79
N ARG A 62 8.85 -2.54 -7.90
CA ARG A 62 8.96 -3.96 -8.24
C ARG A 62 10.02 -4.69 -7.42
N GLU A 63 11.21 -4.11 -7.24
CA GLU A 63 12.23 -4.70 -6.35
C GLU A 63 11.70 -4.83 -4.93
N TYR A 64 11.00 -3.79 -4.44
CA TYR A 64 10.38 -3.85 -3.13
C TYR A 64 9.28 -4.92 -3.02
N ALA A 65 8.51 -5.11 -4.09
CA ALA A 65 7.53 -6.20 -4.16
C ALA A 65 8.19 -7.58 -4.01
N ILE A 66 9.32 -7.79 -4.69
CA ILE A 66 10.11 -9.03 -4.59
C ILE A 66 10.60 -9.22 -3.15
N THR A 67 11.09 -8.17 -2.49
CA THR A 67 11.46 -8.22 -1.06
C THR A 67 10.27 -8.63 -0.19
N CYS A 68 9.08 -8.04 -0.40
CA CYS A 68 7.89 -8.38 0.38
C CYS A 68 7.50 -9.87 0.23
N VAL A 69 7.60 -10.41 -0.98
CA VAL A 69 7.31 -11.82 -1.25
C VAL A 69 8.35 -12.75 -0.63
N ASN A 70 9.63 -12.52 -0.90
CA ASN A 70 10.71 -13.43 -0.53
C ASN A 70 11.06 -13.37 0.96
N GLU A 71 10.98 -12.19 1.58
CA GLU A 71 11.43 -11.98 2.97
C GLU A 71 10.28 -11.88 3.97
N LEU A 72 9.11 -11.39 3.55
CA LEU A 72 7.97 -11.14 4.45
C LEU A 72 6.84 -12.17 4.30
N GLY A 73 7.01 -13.16 3.40
CA GLY A 73 6.05 -14.23 3.18
C GLY A 73 4.75 -13.79 2.50
N HIS A 74 4.78 -12.66 1.78
CA HIS A 74 3.62 -12.22 1.02
C HIS A 74 3.35 -13.14 -0.17
N LYS A 75 2.07 -13.33 -0.48
CA LYS A 75 1.63 -14.12 -1.64
C LYS A 75 1.99 -13.42 -2.97
N PRO A 76 2.81 -14.04 -3.85
CA PRO A 76 3.13 -13.50 -5.16
C PRO A 76 1.89 -13.11 -5.98
N GLU A 77 0.87 -13.96 -5.96
CA GLU A 77 -0.40 -13.81 -6.67
C GLU A 77 -1.24 -12.63 -6.19
N SER A 78 -0.94 -12.07 -5.02
CA SER A 78 -1.62 -10.89 -4.49
C SER A 78 -0.79 -9.63 -4.69
N VAL A 79 0.52 -9.69 -4.41
CA VAL A 79 1.40 -8.52 -4.48
C VAL A 79 1.69 -8.12 -5.93
N TYR A 80 2.04 -9.06 -6.80
CA TYR A 80 2.48 -8.72 -8.15
C TYR A 80 1.40 -8.10 -9.03
N PRO A 81 0.14 -8.57 -9.03
CA PRO A 81 -0.93 -7.89 -9.77
C PRO A 81 -1.17 -6.46 -9.27
N PHE A 82 -1.13 -6.23 -7.96
CA PHE A 82 -1.25 -4.90 -7.38
C PHE A 82 -0.13 -3.98 -7.85
N ILE A 83 1.13 -4.40 -7.70
CA ILE A 83 2.30 -3.59 -8.06
C ILE A 83 2.36 -3.34 -9.56
N LYS A 84 2.08 -4.35 -10.38
CA LYS A 84 1.98 -4.18 -11.83
C LYS A 84 0.92 -3.13 -12.19
N LYS A 85 -0.23 -3.16 -11.51
CA LYS A 85 -1.28 -2.17 -11.77
C LYS A 85 -0.83 -0.74 -11.45
N ILE A 86 -0.10 -0.56 -10.35
CA ILE A 86 0.51 0.72 -10.00
C ILE A 86 1.52 1.15 -11.08
N GLU A 87 2.40 0.25 -11.53
CA GLU A 87 3.39 0.54 -12.59
C GLU A 87 2.72 0.98 -13.89
N ASP A 88 1.72 0.23 -14.35
CA ASP A 88 1.00 0.50 -15.60
C ASP A 88 0.37 1.91 -15.60
N ILE A 89 -0.16 2.35 -14.46
CA ILE A 89 -0.80 3.67 -14.32
C ILE A 89 0.21 4.80 -14.10
N ILE A 90 1.21 4.59 -13.23
CA ILE A 90 2.15 5.66 -12.87
C ILE A 90 3.16 5.89 -13.98
N TYR A 91 3.70 4.81 -14.56
CA TYR A 91 4.80 4.83 -15.52
C TYR A 91 4.42 4.31 -16.91
N GLY A 92 3.46 3.38 -17.00
CA GLY A 92 3.10 2.69 -18.26
C GLY A 92 2.14 3.45 -19.18
N GLY A 93 1.67 4.64 -18.77
CA GLY A 93 0.79 5.47 -19.59
C GLY A 93 -0.67 5.02 -19.65
N VAL A 94 -1.08 4.04 -18.84
CA VAL A 94 -2.49 3.66 -18.72
C VAL A 94 -3.27 4.80 -18.10
N GLU A 95 -4.40 5.15 -18.70
CA GLU A 95 -5.24 6.24 -18.22
C GLU A 95 -5.86 5.88 -16.85
N PRO A 96 -5.74 6.76 -15.83
CA PRO A 96 -6.24 6.52 -14.48
C PRO A 96 -7.76 6.73 -14.40
N THR A 97 -8.53 5.91 -15.10
CA THR A 97 -9.99 5.99 -15.10
C THR A 97 -10.58 5.52 -13.76
N GLU A 98 -11.85 5.84 -13.53
CA GLU A 98 -12.61 5.37 -12.37
C GLU A 98 -12.61 3.83 -12.24
N LYS A 99 -12.65 3.13 -13.38
CA LYS A 99 -12.56 1.66 -13.42
C LYS A 99 -11.21 1.18 -12.88
N GLU A 100 -10.13 1.85 -13.27
CA GLU A 100 -8.78 1.49 -12.84
C GLU A 100 -8.53 1.83 -11.37
N PHE A 101 -9.10 2.92 -10.90
CA PHE A 101 -9.10 3.24 -9.48
C PHE A 101 -9.83 2.15 -8.66
N LYS A 102 -11.07 1.81 -9.03
CA LYS A 102 -11.84 0.74 -8.38
C LYS A 102 -11.09 -0.58 -8.35
N PHE A 103 -10.52 -0.97 -9.48
CA PHE A 103 -9.74 -2.20 -9.59
C PHE A 103 -8.50 -2.19 -8.70
N THR A 104 -7.77 -1.07 -8.66
CA THR A 104 -6.59 -0.91 -7.79
C THR A 104 -6.97 -1.01 -6.31
N VAL A 105 -8.05 -0.33 -5.89
CA VAL A 105 -8.55 -0.40 -4.51
C VAL A 105 -8.96 -1.83 -4.16
N ASN A 106 -9.60 -2.57 -5.06
CA ASN A 106 -9.96 -3.97 -4.82
C ASN A 106 -8.74 -4.87 -4.62
N LEU A 107 -7.70 -4.72 -5.46
CA LEU A 107 -6.43 -5.46 -5.28
C LEU A 107 -5.79 -5.14 -3.92
N PHE A 108 -5.79 -3.85 -3.54
CA PHE A 108 -5.29 -3.43 -2.25
C PHE A 108 -6.13 -3.96 -1.08
N SER A 109 -7.46 -4.00 -1.19
CA SER A 109 -8.34 -4.54 -0.15
C SER A 109 -8.02 -6.00 0.17
N ASN A 110 -7.70 -6.80 -0.85
CA ASN A 110 -7.28 -8.19 -0.65
C ASN A 110 -5.94 -8.26 0.10
N LEU A 111 -4.95 -7.46 -0.32
CA LEU A 111 -3.66 -7.36 0.37
C LEU A 111 -3.80 -6.87 1.81
N TYR A 112 -4.63 -5.86 2.03
CA TYR A 112 -4.93 -5.33 3.36
C TYR A 112 -5.51 -6.42 4.25
N ASN A 113 -6.42 -7.24 3.72
CA ASN A 113 -7.00 -8.36 4.46
C ASN A 113 -5.97 -9.45 4.78
N ASP A 114 -5.16 -9.86 3.81
CA ASP A 114 -4.05 -10.81 4.05
C ASP A 114 -3.08 -10.30 5.12
N LEU A 115 -2.85 -8.98 5.17
CA LEU A 115 -1.92 -8.37 6.10
C LEU A 115 -2.51 -8.11 7.49
N THR A 116 -3.78 -7.78 7.60
CA THR A 116 -4.35 -7.29 8.87
C THR A 116 -5.45 -8.17 9.43
N GLY A 117 -5.98 -9.11 8.63
CA GLY A 117 -7.20 -9.85 8.93
C GLY A 117 -8.48 -9.01 8.86
N LYS A 118 -8.39 -7.72 8.52
CA LYS A 118 -9.50 -6.78 8.48
C LYS A 118 -9.92 -6.49 7.03
N LYS A 119 -11.15 -6.02 6.84
CA LYS A 119 -11.61 -5.56 5.53
C LYS A 119 -11.22 -4.10 5.35
N PHE A 120 -10.65 -3.75 4.20
CA PHE A 120 -10.47 -2.35 3.83
C PHE A 120 -11.81 -1.79 3.34
N GLU A 121 -12.40 -0.87 4.11
CA GLU A 121 -13.69 -0.29 3.80
C GLU A 121 -13.51 1.03 3.03
N TYR A 122 -13.67 0.96 1.71
CA TYR A 122 -13.76 2.14 0.86
C TYR A 122 -15.12 2.12 0.14
N ASN A 123 -15.98 3.06 0.50
CA ASN A 123 -17.27 3.26 -0.17
C ASN A 123 -17.07 4.17 -1.39
N PHE A 124 -17.40 3.64 -2.57
CA PHE A 124 -17.23 4.31 -3.87
C PHE A 124 -18.29 5.37 -4.16
#